data_AF-A0A7S0JR59-F1
#
_entry.id   AF-A0A7S0JR59-F1
#
_cell.length_a   1.000
_cell.length_b   1.000
_cell.length_c   1.000
_cell.angle_alpha   90.00
_cell.angle_beta   90.00
_cell.angle_gamma   90.00
#
_symmetry.space_group_name_H-M   'P 1'
#
loop_
_entity.id
_entity.type
_entity.pdbx_description
1 polymer ?
#
loop_
_entity_poly.entity_id
_entity_poly.type
_entity_poly.pdbx_seq_one_letter_code
_entity_poly.pdbx_strand_id
1 'polypeptide(L)'
;GPASGRASADEAAAVAASVAIVAEAARRDLRGLAPSRSGEVATAVLRLAPGLARLGAAHPSADTRVVALRALQDLAALPRAAVFPVHQQVRQLLSASLDADERRVRSAAVACGGAWSTTMSVRR
;
A
#
# COMPACT_ATOMS: atom_id res chain seq x y z
N GLY A 1 10.97 23.20 17.08
CA GLY A 1 11.76 23.38 15.85
C GLY A 1 10.93 23.04 14.63
N PRO A 2 10.62 23.98 13.72
CA PRO A 2 9.72 23.76 12.58
C PRO A 2 10.38 23.02 11.38
N ALA A 3 11.70 22.84 11.38
CA ALA A 3 12.42 22.17 10.29
C ALA A 3 12.08 20.67 10.16
N SER A 4 11.86 19.97 11.29
CA SER A 4 11.58 18.53 11.29
C SER A 4 10.23 18.18 10.65
N GLY A 5 9.20 19.01 10.86
CA GLY A 5 7.87 18.77 10.29
C GLY A 5 7.81 18.95 8.79
N ARG A 6 8.59 19.90 8.24
CA ARG A 6 8.62 20.17 6.79
C ARG A 6 9.37 19.08 6.02
N ALA A 7 10.47 18.57 6.58
CA ALA A 7 11.22 17.45 6.00
C ALA A 7 10.39 16.16 5.95
N SER A 8 9.66 15.82 7.02
CA SER A 8 8.78 14.65 7.02
C SER A 8 7.59 14.77 6.08
N ALA A 9 7.06 15.98 5.85
CA ALA A 9 5.99 16.21 4.88
C ALA A 9 6.48 16.07 3.43
N ASP A 10 7.69 16.55 3.13
CA ASP A 10 8.32 16.42 1.81
C ASP A 10 8.64 14.95 1.50
N GLU A 11 9.14 14.21 2.48
CA GLU A 11 9.39 12.77 2.37
C GLU A 11 8.09 11.97 2.16
N ALA A 12 7.03 12.29 2.91
CA ALA A 12 5.72 11.68 2.72
C ALA A 12 5.17 11.96 1.30
N ALA A 13 5.36 13.18 0.80
CA ALA A 13 4.95 13.56 -0.56
C ALA A 13 5.79 12.83 -1.64
N ALA A 14 7.09 12.67 -1.44
CA ALA A 14 7.97 11.92 -2.35
C ALA A 14 7.61 10.43 -2.40
N VAL A 15 7.31 9.82 -1.25
CA VAL A 15 6.81 8.44 -1.18
C VAL A 15 5.44 8.34 -1.85
N ALA A 16 4.51 9.27 -1.57
CA ALA A 16 3.20 9.31 -2.22
C ALA A 16 3.31 9.41 -3.75
N ALA A 17 4.18 10.28 -4.25
CA ALA A 17 4.41 10.48 -5.68
C ALA A 17 5.01 9.21 -6.33
N SER A 18 6.02 8.61 -5.70
CA SER A 18 6.63 7.38 -6.18
C SER A 18 5.64 6.22 -6.25
N VAL A 19 4.77 6.09 -5.24
CA VAL A 19 3.72 5.08 -5.24
C VAL A 19 2.63 5.39 -6.26
N ALA A 20 2.19 6.65 -6.36
CA ALA A 20 1.18 7.05 -7.34
C ALA A 20 1.63 6.74 -8.77
N ILE A 21 2.91 6.93 -9.09
CA ILE A 21 3.49 6.56 -10.38
C ILE A 21 3.38 5.05 -10.61
N VAL A 22 3.74 4.21 -9.63
CA VAL A 22 3.67 2.76 -9.82
C VAL A 22 2.22 2.24 -9.80
N ALA A 23 1.36 2.80 -8.96
CA ALA A 23 -0.05 2.45 -8.93
C ALA A 23 -0.73 2.84 -10.26
N GLU A 24 -0.40 3.99 -10.84
CA GLU A 24 -0.90 4.42 -12.14
C GLU A 24 -0.31 3.59 -13.29
N ALA A 25 0.97 3.22 -13.24
CA ALA A 25 1.57 2.29 -14.19
C ALA A 25 0.86 0.93 -14.16
N ALA A 26 0.64 0.36 -12.96
CA ALA A 26 -0.11 -0.87 -12.78
C ALA A 26 -1.55 -0.76 -13.30
N ARG A 27 -2.23 0.38 -13.07
CA ARG A 27 -3.60 0.63 -13.58
C ARG A 27 -3.65 0.75 -15.11
N ARG A 28 -2.64 1.38 -15.74
CA ARG A 28 -2.55 1.50 -17.20
C ARG A 28 -2.29 0.16 -17.87
N ASP A 29 -1.40 -0.66 -17.30
CA ASP A 29 -1.17 -2.02 -17.80
C ASP A 29 -2.41 -2.90 -17.72
N LEU A 30 -3.25 -2.72 -16.69
CA LEU A 30 -4.55 -3.41 -16.57
C LEU A 30 -5.61 -2.94 -17.57
N ARG A 31 -5.55 -1.68 -18.02
CA ARG A 31 -6.49 -1.12 -19.03
C ARG A 31 -6.06 -1.43 -20.48
N GLY A 32 -4.79 -1.72 -20.72
CA GLY A 32 -4.22 -1.94 -22.06
C GLY A 32 -4.19 -3.38 -22.56
N LEU A 33 -4.92 -4.31 -21.93
CA LEU A 33 -4.88 -5.78 -22.12
C LEU A 33 -4.39 -6.29 -23.48
N ALA A 34 -3.08 -6.37 -23.63
CA ALA A 34 -2.40 -7.50 -24.23
C ALA A 34 -2.02 -8.46 -23.07
N PRO A 35 -2.36 -9.75 -23.15
CA PRO A 35 -2.18 -10.73 -22.06
C PRO A 35 -0.72 -10.98 -21.63
N SER A 36 0.27 -10.39 -22.31
CA SER A 36 1.70 -10.63 -22.09
C SER A 36 2.32 -9.88 -20.90
N ARG A 37 1.67 -8.87 -20.29
CA ARG A 37 2.25 -8.04 -19.21
C ARG A 37 1.68 -8.28 -17.80
N SER A 38 0.77 -9.22 -17.64
CA SER A 38 0.18 -9.56 -16.32
C SER A 38 1.24 -9.96 -15.29
N GLY A 39 2.38 -10.52 -15.74
CA GLY A 39 3.53 -10.86 -14.89
C GLY A 39 4.26 -9.64 -14.32
N GLU A 40 4.40 -8.54 -15.08
CA GLU A 40 5.13 -7.34 -14.65
C GLU A 40 4.40 -6.61 -13.51
N VAL A 41 3.07 -6.53 -13.59
CA VAL A 41 2.23 -5.97 -12.52
C VAL A 41 2.34 -6.81 -11.24
N ALA A 42 2.30 -8.14 -11.35
CA ALA A 42 2.48 -9.03 -10.21
C ALA A 42 3.87 -8.86 -9.58
N THR A 43 4.93 -8.72 -10.39
CA THR A 43 6.29 -8.44 -9.92
C THR A 43 6.40 -7.09 -9.22
N ALA A 44 5.75 -6.04 -9.75
CA ALA A 44 5.73 -4.72 -9.11
C ALA A 44 5.03 -4.77 -7.74
N VAL A 45 3.87 -5.43 -7.66
CA VAL A 45 3.13 -5.62 -6.40
C VAL A 45 3.94 -6.42 -5.38
N LEU A 46 4.61 -7.49 -5.82
CA LEU A 46 5.53 -8.30 -5.00
C LEU A 46 6.63 -7.46 -4.35
N ARG A 47 7.17 -6.48 -5.05
CA ARG A 47 8.25 -5.62 -4.54
C ARG A 47 7.74 -4.49 -3.65
N LEU A 48 6.59 -3.90 -4.00
CA LEU A 48 6.11 -2.67 -3.36
C LEU A 48 5.25 -2.91 -2.13
N ALA A 49 4.34 -3.89 -2.18
CA ALA A 49 3.37 -4.08 -1.09
C ALA A 49 4.05 -4.36 0.27
N PRO A 50 5.10 -5.20 0.38
CA PRO A 50 5.79 -5.42 1.66
C PRO A 50 6.52 -4.16 2.15
N GLY A 51 7.12 -3.38 1.25
CA GLY A 51 7.80 -2.13 1.58
C GLY A 51 6.84 -1.09 2.15
N LEU A 52 5.67 -0.94 1.51
CA LEU A 52 4.62 -0.02 1.97
C LEU A 52 4.02 -0.46 3.31
N ALA A 53 3.81 -1.76 3.50
CA ALA A 53 3.31 -2.27 4.77
C ALA A 53 4.30 -2.00 5.93
N ARG A 54 5.61 -2.14 5.69
CA ARG A 54 6.65 -1.79 6.67
C ARG A 54 6.69 -0.29 6.98
N LEU A 55 6.59 0.55 5.95
CA LEU A 55 6.51 2.01 6.11
C LEU A 55 5.26 2.42 6.92
N GLY A 56 4.10 1.84 6.60
CA GLY A 56 2.86 2.06 7.36
C GLY A 56 2.97 1.68 8.84
N ALA A 57 3.68 0.59 9.12
CA ALA A 57 3.82 0.06 10.47
C ALA A 57 4.80 0.87 11.35
N ALA A 58 5.99 1.18 10.83
CA ALA A 58 7.13 1.56 11.67
C ALA A 58 7.72 2.96 11.40
N HIS A 59 7.25 3.68 10.38
CA HIS A 59 7.84 4.98 10.06
C HIS A 59 7.57 6.01 11.17
N PRO A 60 8.53 6.86 11.58
CA PRO A 60 8.36 7.81 12.68
C PRO A 60 7.32 8.91 12.41
N SER A 61 7.12 9.28 11.14
CA SER A 61 6.11 10.26 10.73
C SER A 61 4.74 9.61 10.50
N ALA A 62 3.73 10.07 11.25
CA ALA A 62 2.33 9.70 11.11
C ALA A 62 1.79 9.87 9.68
N ASP A 63 2.15 10.98 9.03
CA ASP A 63 1.69 11.31 7.68
C ASP A 63 2.24 10.32 6.66
N THR A 64 3.53 9.98 6.76
CA THR A 64 4.14 8.95 5.90
C THR A 64 3.49 7.59 6.11
N ARG A 65 3.18 7.23 7.36
CA ARG A 65 2.47 5.98 7.66
C ARG A 65 1.09 5.94 6.99
N VAL A 66 0.32 7.02 7.12
CA VAL A 66 -1.01 7.13 6.51
C VAL A 66 -0.93 7.06 4.98
N VAL A 67 0.02 7.76 4.37
CA VAL A 67 0.26 7.70 2.92
C VAL A 67 0.60 6.28 2.48
N ALA A 68 1.52 5.60 3.17
CA ALA A 68 1.91 4.23 2.86
C ALA A 68 0.74 3.25 2.97
N LEU A 69 -0.11 3.40 4.00
CA LEU A 69 -1.31 2.58 4.18
C LEU A 69 -2.36 2.83 3.08
N ARG A 70 -2.55 4.07 2.63
CA ARG A 70 -3.45 4.40 1.50
C ARG A 70 -2.93 3.84 0.18
N ALA A 71 -1.63 4.00 -0.07
CA ALA A 71 -0.93 3.40 -1.18
C ALA A 71 -1.09 1.88 -1.22
N LEU A 72 -0.92 1.22 -0.07
CA LEU A 72 -1.12 -0.21 0.09
C LEU A 72 -2.58 -0.61 -0.15
N GLN A 73 -3.54 0.21 0.28
CA GLN A 73 -4.97 0.01 -0.01
C GLN A 73 -5.26 0.08 -1.52
N ASP A 74 -4.64 1.01 -2.26
CA ASP A 74 -4.80 1.09 -3.72
C ASP A 74 -4.28 -0.17 -4.43
N LEU A 75 -3.19 -0.76 -3.94
CA LEU A 75 -2.69 -2.03 -4.47
C LEU A 75 -3.69 -3.18 -4.25
N ALA A 76 -4.50 -3.13 -3.19
CA ALA A 76 -5.53 -4.14 -2.93
C ALA A 76 -6.63 -4.19 -4.01
N ALA A 77 -6.81 -3.10 -4.77
CA ALA A 77 -7.76 -3.00 -5.87
C ALA A 77 -7.26 -3.67 -7.17
N LEU A 78 -6.00 -4.10 -7.21
CA LEU A 78 -5.43 -4.84 -8.35
C LEU A 78 -5.99 -6.28 -8.40
N PRO A 79 -5.88 -6.98 -9.55
CA PRO A 79 -6.40 -8.33 -9.69
C PRO A 79 -5.85 -9.27 -8.63
N ARG A 80 -6.72 -10.16 -8.13
CA ARG A 80 -6.38 -11.16 -7.09
C ARG A 80 -5.09 -11.91 -7.40
N ALA A 81 -4.85 -12.27 -8.65
CA ALA A 81 -3.63 -12.99 -9.06
C ALA A 81 -2.33 -12.22 -8.75
N ALA A 82 -2.34 -10.88 -8.81
CA ALA A 82 -1.17 -10.05 -8.53
C ALA A 82 -0.96 -9.84 -7.01
N VAL A 83 -2.04 -9.76 -6.23
CA VAL A 83 -1.98 -9.48 -4.78
C VAL A 83 -1.93 -10.73 -3.91
N PHE A 84 -2.41 -11.88 -4.40
CA PHE A 84 -2.43 -13.14 -3.67
C PHE A 84 -1.06 -13.56 -3.11
N PRO A 85 0.05 -13.46 -3.87
CA PRO A 85 1.36 -13.88 -3.37
C PRO A 85 1.86 -13.07 -2.17
N VAL A 86 1.49 -11.79 -2.07
CA VAL A 86 1.90 -10.89 -0.96
C VAL A 86 0.86 -10.76 0.15
N HIS A 87 -0.36 -11.26 -0.06
CA HIS A 87 -1.48 -11.02 0.85
C HIS A 87 -1.20 -11.44 2.29
N GLN A 88 -0.63 -12.63 2.51
CA GLN A 88 -0.37 -13.15 3.84
C GLN A 88 0.70 -12.32 4.57
N GLN A 89 1.77 -11.97 3.85
CA GLN A 89 2.84 -11.10 4.37
C GLN A 89 2.33 -9.70 4.69
N VAL A 90 1.52 -9.10 3.81
CA VAL A 90 0.95 -7.77 4.01
C VAL A 90 0.02 -7.75 5.22
N ARG A 91 -0.81 -8.79 5.43
CA ARG A 91 -1.67 -8.90 6.63
C ARG A 91 -0.87 -8.97 7.92
N GLN A 92 0.24 -9.72 7.94
CA GLN A 92 1.12 -9.80 9.11
C GLN A 92 1.77 -8.45 9.44
N LEU A 93 2.15 -7.67 8.41
CA LEU A 93 2.75 -6.35 8.61
C LEU A 93 1.70 -5.29 9.00
N LEU A 94 0.48 -5.40 8.47
CA LEU A 94 -0.63 -4.50 8.80
C LEU A 94 -1.11 -4.63 10.23
N SER A 95 -1.02 -5.81 10.86
CA SER A 95 -1.50 -5.98 12.24
C SER A 95 -0.77 -5.05 13.22
N ALA A 96 0.53 -4.82 13.01
CA ALA A 96 1.29 -3.85 13.82
C ALA A 96 0.81 -2.40 13.67
N SER A 97 0.14 -2.07 12.55
CA SER A 97 -0.41 -0.72 12.32
C SER A 97 -1.80 -0.53 12.97
N LEU A 98 -2.49 -1.62 13.34
CA LEU A 98 -3.80 -1.57 13.99
C LEU A 98 -3.72 -1.13 15.45
N ASP A 99 -2.57 -1.34 16.09
CA ASP A 99 -2.32 -0.92 17.48
C ASP A 99 -1.66 0.47 17.56
N ALA A 100 -1.61 1.22 16.47
CA ALA A 100 -1.02 2.55 16.46
C ALA A 100 -1.75 3.51 17.43
N ASP A 101 -1.00 4.23 18.27
CA ASP A 101 -1.53 5.25 19.19
C ASP A 101 -2.29 6.36 18.47
N GLU A 102 -1.83 6.75 17.29
CA GLU A 102 -2.50 7.76 16.46
C GLU A 102 -3.75 7.23 15.76
N ARG A 103 -4.88 7.84 16.11
CA ARG A 103 -6.21 7.53 15.54
C ARG A 103 -6.24 7.57 14.02
N ARG A 104 -5.51 8.49 13.38
CA ARG A 104 -5.46 8.62 11.91
C ARG A 104 -4.78 7.43 11.26
N VAL A 105 -3.64 6.99 11.82
CA VAL A 105 -2.91 5.80 11.35
C VAL A 105 -3.78 4.56 11.54
N ARG A 106 -4.40 4.43 12.71
CA ARG A 106 -5.29 3.31 13.02
C ARG A 106 -6.46 3.22 12.04
N SER A 107 -7.11 4.36 11.75
CA SER A 107 -8.21 4.42 10.78
C SER A 107 -7.77 4.03 9.37
N ALA A 108 -6.58 4.46 8.94
CA ALA A 108 -6.01 4.06 7.64
C ALA A 108 -5.66 2.56 7.61
N ALA A 109 -5.13 2.02 8.70
CA ALA A 109 -4.79 0.60 8.83
C ALA A 109 -6.04 -0.28 8.79
N VAL A 110 -7.14 0.14 9.44
CA VAL A 110 -8.44 -0.56 9.38
C VAL A 110 -9.00 -0.57 7.96
N ALA A 111 -9.00 0.59 7.28
CA ALA A 111 -9.47 0.69 5.90
C ALA A 111 -8.64 -0.19 4.94
N CYS A 112 -7.31 -0.15 5.07
CA CYS A 112 -6.40 -0.99 4.30
C CYS A 112 -6.62 -2.49 4.59
N GLY A 113 -6.68 -2.88 5.86
CA GLY A 113 -6.93 -4.27 6.27
C GLY A 113 -8.27 -4.80 5.76
N GLY A 114 -9.30 -3.96 5.74
CA GLY A 114 -10.58 -4.25 5.12
C GLY A 114 -10.44 -4.58 3.64
N ALA A 115 -9.84 -3.67 2.86
CA ALA A 115 -9.67 -3.84 1.42
C ALA A 115 -8.92 -5.14 1.05
N TRP A 116 -7.81 -5.41 1.72
CA TRP A 116 -7.01 -6.64 1.50
C TRP A 116 -7.78 -7.92 1.85
N SER A 117 -8.63 -7.86 2.88
CA SER A 117 -9.48 -8.99 3.25
C SER A 117 -10.62 -9.21 2.24
N THR A 118 -11.23 -8.13 1.73
CA THR A 118 -12.32 -8.22 0.74
C THR A 118 -11.82 -8.80 -0.58
N THR A 119 -10.62 -8.43 -1.03
CA THR A 119 -10.01 -8.97 -2.25
C THR A 119 -9.84 -10.50 -2.22
N MET A 120 -9.71 -11.10 -1.02
CA MET A 120 -9.61 -12.56 -0.84
C MET A 120 -10.95 -13.25 -0.57
N SER A 121 -11.96 -12.52 -0.13
CA SER A 121 -13.29 -13.07 0.23
C SER A 121 -14.26 -13.23 -0.93
N VAL A 122 -13.92 -12.76 -2.14
CA VAL A 122 -14.72 -13.07 -3.34
C VAL A 122 -14.55 -14.56 -3.69
N ARG A 123 -15.37 -15.40 -3.04
CA ARG A 123 -15.66 -16.77 -3.48
C ARG A 123 -16.53 -16.67 -4.75
N ARG A 124 -16.06 -17.26 -5.85
CA ARG A 124 -16.96 -17.81 -6.86
C ARG A 124 -17.17 -19.28 -6.51
#